data_AF-F0SF83-F1
#
_entry.id   AF-F0SF83-F1
#
_cell.length_a   1.000
_cell.length_b   1.000
_cell.length_c   1.000
_cell.angle_alpha   90.00
_cell.angle_beta   90.00
_cell.angle_gamma   90.00
#
_symmetry.space_group_name_H-M   'P 1'
#
loop_
_entity.id
_entity.type
_entity.pdbx_description
1 polymer ?
#
loop_
_entity_poly.entity_id
_entity_poly.type
_entity_poly.pdbx_seq_one_letter_code
_entity_poly.pdbx_strand_id
1 'polypeptide(L)'
;MGTLRFPLDPFSYTQDPRSRKLHSELRDGDYVFVADRHGEIYVLPDGPHLHPKVLGNGEPASYAGDMTIENGVITHLTNLSGTFQFDDPSGLRDVCERCRAVGYLIRPQAVKFFDPESGHCEVLE
;
A
#
# COMPACT_ATOMS: atom_id res chain seq x y z
N MET A 1 7.50 5.39 -13.83
CA MET A 1 6.35 5.92 -13.07
C MET A 1 5.11 5.23 -13.61
N GLY A 2 4.45 4.40 -12.80
CA GLY A 2 3.22 3.73 -13.18
C GLY A 2 2.05 4.71 -13.37
N THR A 3 0.99 4.24 -14.02
CA THR A 3 -0.24 5.02 -14.25
C THR A 3 -0.96 5.27 -12.92
N LEU A 4 -1.32 6.54 -12.65
CA LEU A 4 -2.14 6.88 -11.49
C LEU A 4 -3.52 6.23 -11.58
N ARG A 5 -4.02 5.70 -10.46
CA ARG A 5 -5.36 5.12 -10.34
C ARG A 5 -6.22 6.03 -9.46
N PHE A 6 -7.40 6.36 -9.94
CA PHE A 6 -8.43 6.99 -9.12
C PHE A 6 -9.17 5.93 -8.29
N PRO A 7 -9.74 6.31 -7.14
CA PRO A 7 -10.62 5.44 -6.38
C PRO A 7 -11.78 4.91 -7.25
N LEU A 8 -12.10 3.62 -7.09
CA LEU A 8 -13.26 2.99 -7.75
C LEU A 8 -14.59 3.57 -7.24
N ASP A 9 -14.62 3.99 -5.97
CA ASP A 9 -15.71 4.73 -5.35
C ASP A 9 -15.41 6.24 -5.42
N PRO A 10 -16.23 7.04 -6.13
CA PRO A 10 -16.02 8.48 -6.25
C PRO A 10 -16.41 9.28 -4.99
N PHE A 11 -16.90 8.63 -3.92
CA PHE A 11 -17.26 9.32 -2.68
C PHE A 11 -16.05 10.03 -2.06
N SER A 12 -16.23 11.30 -1.72
CA SER A 12 -15.18 12.12 -1.10
C SER A 12 -15.11 11.88 0.40
N TYR A 13 -14.33 10.88 0.81
CA TYR A 13 -14.04 10.64 2.21
C TYR A 13 -13.08 11.69 2.78
N THR A 14 -13.33 12.14 4.01
CA THR A 14 -12.32 12.88 4.78
C THR A 14 -11.13 11.96 5.07
N GLN A 15 -9.91 12.49 4.96
CA GLN A 15 -8.70 11.78 5.36
C GLN A 15 -8.78 11.39 6.84
N ASP A 16 -8.45 10.13 7.17
CA ASP A 16 -8.42 9.68 8.56
C ASP A 16 -7.25 10.38 9.28
N PRO A 17 -7.47 10.99 10.46
CA PRO A 17 -6.42 11.71 11.19
C PRO A 17 -5.27 10.82 11.67
N ARG A 18 -5.44 9.49 11.63
CA ARG A 18 -4.38 8.52 11.93
C ARG A 18 -3.52 8.18 10.71
N SER A 19 -3.95 8.59 9.51
CA SER A 19 -3.16 8.44 8.29
C SER A 19 -1.90 9.29 8.40
N ARG A 20 -0.77 8.69 8.09
CA ARG A 20 0.54 9.33 8.21
C ARG A 20 1.51 8.77 7.19
N LYS A 21 2.50 9.57 6.83
CA LYS A 21 3.59 9.13 5.97
C LYS A 21 4.34 7.95 6.62
N LEU A 22 4.74 6.98 5.81
CA LEU A 22 5.59 5.86 6.21
C LEU A 22 6.91 6.40 6.78
N HIS A 23 7.28 5.92 7.97
CA HIS A 23 8.54 6.22 8.64
C HIS A 23 9.01 4.98 9.40
N SER A 24 10.29 4.89 9.76
CA SER A 24 10.90 3.69 10.35
C SER A 24 10.43 3.31 11.77
N GLU A 25 9.56 4.11 12.39
CA GLU A 25 9.14 3.96 13.78
C GLU A 25 7.64 3.66 13.91
N LEU A 26 7.02 3.12 12.85
CA LEU A 26 5.67 2.59 13.00
C LEU A 26 5.68 1.42 14.00
N ARG A 27 4.61 1.33 14.76
CA ARG A 27 4.37 0.18 15.64
C ARG A 27 4.06 -1.05 14.79
N ASP A 28 4.32 -2.22 15.35
CA ASP A 28 3.85 -3.48 14.76
C ASP A 28 2.32 -3.45 14.59
N GLY A 29 1.84 -4.13 13.54
CA GLY A 29 0.43 -4.24 13.23
C GLY A 29 0.14 -4.28 11.73
N ASP A 30 -1.15 -4.31 11.43
CA ASP A 30 -1.69 -4.34 10.07
C ASP A 30 -2.08 -2.93 9.60
N TYR A 31 -1.69 -2.63 8.37
CA TYR A 31 -1.85 -1.34 7.74
C TYR A 31 -2.45 -1.52 6.34
N VAL A 32 -3.24 -0.54 5.92
CA VAL A 32 -3.37 -0.23 4.50
C VAL A 32 -2.38 0.86 4.16
N PHE A 33 -1.84 0.81 2.96
CA PHE A 33 -0.98 1.84 2.43
C PHE A 33 -1.51 2.40 1.12
N VAL A 34 -1.23 3.69 0.88
CA VAL A 34 -1.45 4.35 -0.40
C VAL A 34 -0.20 5.18 -0.72
N ALA A 35 0.41 4.92 -1.86
CA ALA A 35 1.44 5.76 -2.44
C ALA A 35 0.77 6.88 -3.25
N ASP A 36 1.06 8.14 -2.92
CA ASP A 36 0.49 9.29 -3.59
C ASP A 36 1.08 9.51 -5.01
N ARG A 37 0.70 10.60 -5.68
CA ARG A 37 1.21 10.93 -7.03
C ARG A 37 2.73 11.18 -7.12
N HIS A 38 3.39 11.45 -5.98
CA HIS A 38 4.84 11.60 -5.84
C HIS A 38 5.50 10.29 -5.36
N GLY A 39 4.67 9.26 -5.11
CA GLY A 39 4.98 7.97 -4.54
C GLY A 39 5.31 8.01 -3.06
N GLU A 40 5.02 9.11 -2.35
CA GLU A 40 5.11 9.11 -0.90
C GLU A 40 4.10 8.12 -0.34
N ILE A 41 4.56 7.18 0.47
CA ILE A 41 3.71 6.14 1.04
C ILE A 41 3.07 6.70 2.31
N TYR A 42 1.75 6.69 2.35
CA TYR A 42 0.95 6.94 3.53
C TYR A 42 0.39 5.61 4.03
N VAL A 43 0.32 5.44 5.35
CA VAL A 43 -0.21 4.25 6.00
C VAL A 43 -1.32 4.62 6.97
N LEU A 44 -2.26 3.70 7.15
CA LEU A 44 -3.35 3.82 8.11
C LEU A 44 -3.56 2.46 8.80
N PRO A 45 -3.47 2.38 10.14
CA PRO A 45 -3.74 1.14 10.86
C PRO A 45 -5.20 0.67 10.69
N ASP A 46 -5.42 -0.63 10.91
CA ASP A 46 -6.73 -1.33 10.99
C ASP A 46 -7.29 -1.94 9.68
N GLY A 47 -6.43 -2.34 8.74
CA GLY A 47 -6.78 -3.32 7.70
C GLY A 47 -7.62 -2.84 6.48
N PRO A 48 -7.98 -3.76 5.55
CA PRO A 48 -8.17 -3.52 4.10
C PRO A 48 -9.29 -2.57 3.66
N HIS A 49 -10.11 -2.05 4.57
CA HIS A 49 -11.29 -1.22 4.25
C HIS A 49 -11.08 0.29 4.42
N LEU A 50 -9.86 0.73 4.69
CA LEU A 50 -9.57 2.14 5.01
C LEU A 50 -8.85 2.90 3.89
N HIS A 51 -8.53 2.26 2.77
CA HIS A 51 -7.87 2.87 1.61
C HIS A 51 -8.46 4.22 1.16
N PRO A 52 -9.80 4.43 1.06
CA PRO A 52 -10.36 5.71 0.62
C PRO A 52 -10.02 6.88 1.56
N LYS A 53 -9.70 6.57 2.83
CA LYS A 53 -9.43 7.54 3.89
C LYS A 53 -7.93 7.80 4.09
N VAL A 54 -7.05 7.09 3.39
CA VAL A 54 -5.59 7.27 3.57
C VAL A 54 -5.15 8.63 3.04
N LEU A 55 -5.55 8.98 1.82
CA LEU A 55 -5.35 10.32 1.25
C LEU A 55 -6.60 11.19 1.38
N GLY A 56 -7.80 10.57 1.37
CA GLY A 56 -9.07 11.28 1.35
C GLY A 56 -9.35 12.00 0.03
N ASN A 57 -10.47 12.72 -0.04
CA ASN A 57 -10.87 13.64 -1.11
C ASN A 57 -10.89 13.07 -2.53
N GLY A 58 -10.92 11.75 -2.69
CA GLY A 58 -10.85 11.13 -4.01
C GLY A 58 -9.48 11.25 -4.70
N GLU A 59 -8.41 11.50 -3.93
CA GLU A 59 -7.07 11.66 -4.49
C GLU A 59 -6.58 10.39 -5.21
N PRO A 60 -5.93 10.52 -6.37
CA PRO A 60 -5.36 9.39 -7.08
C PRO A 60 -4.12 8.83 -6.39
N ALA A 61 -3.89 7.54 -6.57
CA ALA A 61 -2.74 6.82 -6.03
C ALA A 61 -1.82 6.33 -7.15
N SER A 62 -0.50 6.31 -6.91
CA SER A 62 0.45 5.59 -7.76
C SER A 62 0.49 4.09 -7.45
N TYR A 63 0.19 3.72 -6.21
CA TYR A 63 0.04 2.32 -5.76
C TYR A 63 -0.75 2.26 -4.45
N ALA A 64 -1.33 1.11 -4.13
CA ALA A 64 -2.00 0.87 -2.85
C ALA A 64 -2.06 -0.64 -2.55
N GLY A 65 -2.25 -0.96 -1.28
CA GLY A 65 -2.39 -2.33 -0.83
C GLY A 65 -2.36 -2.46 0.69
N ASP A 66 -2.16 -3.67 1.19
CA ASP A 66 -1.97 -3.93 2.61
C ASP A 66 -0.52 -4.26 2.96
N MET A 67 -0.18 -4.02 4.23
CA MET A 67 1.15 -4.22 4.80
C MET A 67 1.01 -4.67 6.26
N THR A 68 1.78 -5.68 6.65
CA THR A 68 1.93 -6.09 8.05
C THR A 68 3.36 -5.87 8.50
N ILE A 69 3.53 -5.24 9.67
CA ILE A 69 4.83 -5.00 10.31
C ILE A 69 4.88 -5.82 11.60
N GLU A 70 5.92 -6.64 11.76
CA GLU A 70 6.19 -7.43 12.95
C GLU A 70 7.67 -7.29 13.35
N ASN A 71 7.93 -6.88 14.58
CA ASN A 71 9.26 -6.60 15.12
C ASN A 71 10.09 -5.68 14.20
N GLY A 72 9.46 -4.64 13.65
CA GLY A 72 10.11 -3.70 12.71
C GLY A 72 10.44 -4.28 11.33
N VAL A 73 9.93 -5.47 10.98
CA VAL A 73 10.10 -6.12 9.69
C VAL A 73 8.76 -6.18 8.96
N ILE A 74 8.74 -5.88 7.67
CA ILE A 74 7.56 -6.08 6.82
C ILE A 74 7.42 -7.58 6.54
N THR A 75 6.33 -8.16 7.02
CA THR A 75 6.08 -9.60 6.97
C THR A 75 4.97 -9.99 5.99
N HIS A 76 4.16 -9.00 5.59
CA HIS A 76 3.20 -9.09 4.50
C HIS A 76 3.19 -7.78 3.74
N LEU A 77 3.17 -7.84 2.41
CA LEU A 77 3.00 -6.68 1.54
C LEU A 77 2.32 -7.11 0.24
N THR A 78 1.17 -6.53 -0.08
CA THR A 78 0.40 -6.91 -1.27
C THR A 78 -0.08 -5.69 -2.06
N ASN A 79 -0.66 -5.93 -3.24
CA ASN A 79 -1.39 -4.93 -4.03
C ASN A 79 -2.91 -4.97 -3.78
N LEU A 80 -3.38 -5.64 -2.72
CA LEU A 80 -4.81 -5.79 -2.47
C LEU A 80 -5.42 -4.50 -1.95
N SER A 81 -6.26 -3.89 -2.77
CA SER A 81 -7.04 -2.72 -2.39
C SER A 81 -8.44 -2.79 -2.99
N GLY A 82 -9.46 -2.68 -2.14
CA GLY A 82 -10.85 -2.53 -2.60
C GLY A 82 -11.16 -1.15 -3.18
N THR A 83 -10.21 -0.22 -3.13
CA THR A 83 -10.39 1.18 -3.56
C THR A 83 -9.62 1.49 -4.82
N PHE A 84 -8.46 0.88 -5.01
CA PHE A 84 -7.62 1.09 -6.19
C PHE A 84 -7.27 -0.25 -6.79
N GLN A 85 -7.42 -0.40 -8.11
CA GLN A 85 -7.06 -1.64 -8.80
C GLN A 85 -5.74 -1.45 -9.54
N PHE A 86 -4.71 -2.20 -9.12
CA PHE A 86 -3.39 -2.24 -9.74
C PHE A 86 -3.12 -3.61 -10.35
N ASP A 87 -2.69 -3.61 -11.60
CA ASP A 87 -2.47 -4.76 -12.48
C ASP A 87 -0.99 -4.94 -12.86
N ASP A 88 -0.11 -4.16 -12.25
CA ASP A 88 1.32 -4.16 -12.54
C ASP A 88 2.15 -4.51 -11.29
N PRO A 89 2.99 -5.56 -11.35
CA PRO A 89 3.88 -5.91 -10.24
C PRO A 89 5.09 -4.98 -10.12
N SER A 90 5.41 -4.15 -11.13
CA SER A 90 6.51 -3.19 -11.03
C SER A 90 6.22 -2.10 -10.00
N GLY A 91 4.97 -1.62 -9.91
CA GLY A 91 4.55 -0.69 -8.87
C GLY A 91 4.68 -1.23 -7.44
N LEU A 92 4.42 -2.54 -7.22
CA LEU A 92 4.63 -3.16 -5.90
C LEU A 92 6.13 -3.24 -5.55
N ARG A 93 6.99 -3.52 -6.54
CA ARG A 93 8.45 -3.49 -6.34
C ARG A 93 8.94 -2.08 -6.00
N ASP A 94 8.39 -1.03 -6.63
CA ASP A 94 8.70 0.36 -6.28
C ASP A 94 8.32 0.69 -4.83
N VAL A 95 7.20 0.12 -4.33
CA VAL A 95 6.80 0.23 -2.92
C VAL A 95 7.83 -0.45 -2.01
N CYS A 96 8.32 -1.64 -2.37
CA CYS A 96 9.38 -2.33 -1.63
C CYS A 96 10.64 -1.47 -1.50
N GLU A 97 11.10 -0.89 -2.61
CA GLU A 97 12.29 -0.02 -2.62
C GLU A 97 12.11 1.22 -1.74
N ARG A 98 10.91 1.82 -1.72
CA ARG A 98 10.60 2.95 -0.84
C ARG A 98 10.54 2.55 0.63
N CYS A 99 10.01 1.37 0.95
CA CYS A 99 10.02 0.84 2.31
C CYS A 99 11.47 0.62 2.80
N ARG A 100 12.32 0.04 1.95
CA ARG A 100 13.75 -0.13 2.23
C ARG A 100 14.47 1.19 2.41
N ALA A 101 14.19 2.18 1.56
CA ALA A 101 14.78 3.52 1.66
C ALA A 101 14.41 4.23 2.97
N VAL A 102 13.26 3.92 3.56
CA VAL A 102 12.84 4.41 4.89
C VAL A 102 13.49 3.62 6.03
N GLY A 103 14.04 2.43 5.76
CA GLY A 103 14.79 1.62 6.73
C GLY A 103 14.14 0.28 7.10
N TYR A 104 13.06 -0.12 6.42
CA TYR A 104 12.43 -1.42 6.68
C TYR A 104 13.20 -2.57 6.05
N LEU A 105 13.32 -3.66 6.81
CA LEU A 105 13.61 -4.97 6.26
C LEU A 105 12.31 -5.61 5.77
N ILE A 106 12.39 -6.36 4.67
CA ILE A 106 11.26 -7.12 4.12
C ILE A 106 11.60 -8.61 4.26
N ARG A 107 10.71 -9.37 4.90
CA ARG A 107 10.89 -10.81 5.09
C ARG A 107 10.82 -11.53 3.73
N PRO A 108 11.65 -12.56 3.48
CA PRO A 108 11.49 -13.39 2.29
C PRO A 108 10.07 -13.95 2.19
N GLN A 109 9.52 -13.97 0.98
CA GLN A 109 8.16 -14.36 0.61
C GLN A 109 7.05 -13.47 1.19
N ALA A 110 7.38 -12.30 1.73
CA ALA A 110 6.39 -11.35 2.25
C ALA A 110 5.63 -10.64 1.14
N VAL A 111 6.25 -10.46 -0.02
CA VAL A 111 5.71 -9.63 -1.10
C VAL A 111 4.94 -10.49 -2.08
N LYS A 112 3.62 -10.26 -2.15
CA LYS A 112 2.70 -11.05 -2.97
C LYS A 112 1.89 -10.15 -3.87
N PHE A 113 2.05 -10.35 -5.16
CA PHE A 113 1.26 -9.68 -6.17
C PHE A 113 0.07 -10.56 -6.57
N PHE A 114 -1.12 -9.99 -6.55
CA PHE A 114 -2.37 -10.61 -6.99
C PHE A 114 -2.78 -9.98 -8.32
N ASP A 115 -2.72 -10.78 -9.38
CA ASP A 115 -3.19 -10.36 -10.69
C ASP A 115 -4.73 -10.25 -10.67
N PRO A 116 -5.29 -9.05 -10.92
CA PRO A 116 -6.73 -8.85 -10.87
C PRO A 116 -7.50 -9.54 -12.02
N GLU A 117 -6.84 -9.90 -13.12
CA GLU A 117 -7.47 -10.58 -14.25
C GLU A 117 -7.51 -12.10 -14.04
N SER A 118 -6.39 -12.69 -13.63
CA SER A 118 -6.27 -14.15 -13.48
C SER A 118 -6.60 -14.65 -12.07
N GLY A 119 -6.57 -13.77 -11.07
CA GLY A 119 -6.67 -14.14 -9.65
C GLY A 119 -5.43 -14.88 -9.12
N HIS A 120 -4.37 -14.99 -9.93
CA HIS A 120 -3.14 -15.67 -9.55
C HIS A 120 -2.32 -14.84 -8.57
N CYS A 121 -1.70 -15.51 -7.59
CA CYS A 121 -0.77 -14.90 -6.65
C CYS A 121 0.66 -15.24 -7.05
N GLU A 122 1.46 -14.21 -7.35
CA GLU A 122 2.91 -14.31 -7.57
C GLU A 122 3.66 -13.85 -6.31
N VAL A 123 4.63 -14.64 -5.84
CA VAL A 123 5.56 -14.21 -4.80
C VAL A 123 6.73 -13.48 -5.49
N LEU A 124 6.93 -12.21 -5.16
CA LEU A 124 7.95 -11.38 -5.82
C LEU A 124 9.32 -11.46 -5.15
N GLU A 125 9.36 -11.64 -3.83
CA GLU A 125 10.57 -11.77 -3.00
C GLU A 125 10.26 -12.35 -1.63
#